data_AF-A0A519PBK8-F1
#
_entry.id   AF-A0A519PBK8-F1
#
_cell.length_a   1.000
_cell.length_b   1.000
_cell.length_c   1.000
_cell.angle_alpha   90.00
_cell.angle_beta   90.00
_cell.angle_gamma   90.00
#
_symmetry.space_group_name_H-M   'P 1'
#
loop_
_entity.id
_entity.type
_entity.pdbx_description
1 polymer ?
#
loop_
_entity_poly.entity_id
_entity_poly.type
_entity_poly.pdbx_seq_one_letter_code
_entity_poly.pdbx_strand_id
1 'polypeptide(L)'
;MNIAVTPPSLPEEPNVDLSLKDARDQVMRETGSIPTGEREGSRKVYARGELYPDIRVPFREVAVHPSANEPPVTIYDSSGPYTDPTVTIDIKKGLPLVKSSWQLDRGDIAPVLNPREVKPEDNGHASGKNLAPRFDVSNHKVFKGVEGRPVTQYEYANAGVITPEMEYVAIRENLRREQAAPCIRDGEDFGAAIPDFVTPEFVRQEIARGRAIIPHNINHPEVEPMIIGRNF
;
A
#
# COMPACT_ATOMS: atom_id res chain seq x y z
N MET A 1 25.48 31.19 13.34
CA MET A 1 24.38 32.14 13.11
C MET A 1 23.09 31.34 13.09
N ASN A 2 22.27 31.42 14.14
CA ASN A 2 20.95 30.78 14.11
C ASN A 2 20.02 31.69 13.32
N ILE A 3 19.63 31.25 12.14
CA ILE A 3 18.63 31.93 11.31
C ILE A 3 17.28 31.62 11.97
N ALA A 4 16.67 32.64 12.56
CA ALA A 4 15.29 32.54 13.03
C ALA A 4 14.38 32.43 11.79
N VAL A 5 13.84 31.23 11.56
CA VAL A 5 12.83 31.01 10.53
C VAL A 5 11.47 31.25 11.18
N THR A 6 10.80 32.33 10.78
CA THR A 6 9.40 32.57 11.16
C THR A 6 8.55 31.48 10.49
N PRO A 7 7.78 30.67 11.26
CA PRO A 7 6.90 29.69 10.66
C PRO A 7 5.88 30.41 9.75
N PRO A 8 5.52 29.81 8.60
CA PRO A 8 4.48 30.38 7.75
C PRO A 8 3.19 30.53 8.56
N SER A 9 2.45 31.61 8.33
CA SER A 9 1.08 31.74 8.84
C SER A 9 0.30 30.52 8.36
N LEU A 10 -0.17 29.71 9.30
CA LEU A 10 -1.13 28.66 8.97
C LEU A 10 -2.34 29.35 8.34
N PRO A 11 -2.86 28.84 7.20
CA PRO A 11 -4.14 29.35 6.70
C PRO A 11 -5.15 29.23 7.83
N GLU A 12 -5.95 30.28 8.04
CA GLU A 12 -7.09 30.18 8.96
C GLU A 12 -7.88 28.94 8.54
N GLU A 13 -8.09 28.02 9.49
CA GLU A 13 -8.99 26.90 9.25
C GLU A 13 -10.32 27.51 8.83
N PRO A 14 -10.86 27.16 7.65
CA PRO A 14 -12.13 27.70 7.23
C PRO A 14 -13.14 27.39 8.34
N ASN A 15 -13.82 28.42 8.84
CA ASN A 15 -14.89 28.22 9.80
C ASN A 15 -16.06 27.59 9.05
N VAL A 16 -16.05 26.25 8.95
CA VAL A 16 -17.01 25.50 8.16
C VAL A 16 -18.28 25.33 9.00
N ASP A 17 -19.15 26.34 8.97
CA ASP A 17 -20.51 26.28 9.53
C ASP A 17 -21.47 25.44 8.64
N LEU A 18 -20.91 24.75 7.63
CA LEU A 18 -21.63 23.88 6.72
C LEU A 18 -21.89 22.52 7.35
N SER A 19 -23.05 21.92 7.06
CA SER A 19 -23.27 20.52 7.38
C SER A 19 -22.31 19.62 6.59
N LEU A 20 -21.99 18.41 7.07
CA LEU A 20 -21.12 17.46 6.34
C LEU A 20 -21.60 17.19 4.91
N LYS A 21 -22.92 17.22 4.68
CA LYS A 21 -23.51 17.08 3.36
C LYS A 21 -23.13 18.26 2.46
N ASP A 22 -23.28 19.48 2.96
CA ASP A 22 -23.02 20.69 2.17
C ASP A 22 -21.52 20.86 1.89
N ALA A 23 -20.66 20.52 2.85
CA ALA A 23 -19.21 20.47 2.68
C ALA A 23 -18.80 19.43 1.62
N ARG A 24 -19.39 18.23 1.68
CA ARG A 24 -19.16 17.18 0.66
C ARG A 24 -19.61 17.62 -0.72
N ASP A 25 -20.81 18.18 -0.83
CA ASP A 25 -21.37 18.61 -2.11
C ASP A 25 -20.57 19.79 -2.68
N GLN A 26 -20.02 20.66 -1.83
CA GLN A 26 -19.07 21.71 -2.23
C GLN A 26 -17.76 21.12 -2.76
N VAL A 27 -17.12 20.22 -2.01
CA VAL A 27 -15.89 19.54 -2.45
C VAL A 27 -16.13 18.79 -3.76
N MET A 28 -17.26 18.10 -3.92
CA MET A 28 -17.59 17.40 -5.17
C MET A 28 -17.83 18.37 -6.35
N ARG A 29 -18.38 19.57 -6.10
CA ARG A 29 -18.51 20.61 -7.13
C ARG A 29 -17.15 21.20 -7.53
N GLU A 30 -16.25 21.38 -6.57
CA GLU A 30 -14.93 21.99 -6.77
C GLU A 30 -13.91 21.00 -7.36
N THR A 31 -13.99 19.73 -6.96
CA THR A 31 -12.96 18.71 -7.25
C THR A 31 -13.46 17.54 -8.10
N GLY A 32 -14.77 17.44 -8.36
CA GLY A 32 -15.38 16.34 -9.10
C GLY A 32 -15.57 15.07 -8.25
N SER A 33 -15.88 13.96 -8.91
CA SER A 33 -15.88 12.63 -8.27
C SER A 33 -14.46 12.11 -8.09
N ILE A 34 -14.26 11.14 -7.19
CA ILE A 34 -12.97 10.44 -7.03
C ILE A 34 -12.50 9.96 -8.41
N PRO A 35 -11.30 10.35 -8.88
CA PRO A 35 -10.82 9.96 -10.19
C PRO A 35 -10.60 8.45 -10.22
N THR A 36 -11.16 7.80 -11.22
CA THR A 36 -11.03 6.37 -11.49
C THR A 36 -10.77 6.14 -12.98
N GLY A 37 -10.28 4.96 -13.32
CA GLY A 37 -9.92 4.60 -14.69
C GLY A 37 -8.43 4.75 -14.96
N GLU A 38 -8.02 4.27 -16.12
CA GLU A 38 -6.61 4.25 -16.50
C GLU A 38 -6.01 5.65 -16.49
N ARG A 39 -4.75 5.75 -16.04
CA ARG A 39 -4.00 6.99 -16.11
C ARG A 39 -3.60 7.24 -17.56
N GLU A 40 -3.94 8.41 -18.07
CA GLU A 40 -3.66 8.81 -19.45
C GLU A 40 -2.22 8.49 -19.87
N GLY A 41 -2.07 7.87 -21.04
CA GLY A 41 -0.77 7.42 -21.57
C GLY A 41 -0.22 6.12 -20.95
N SER A 42 -0.94 5.47 -20.04
CA SER A 42 -0.51 4.21 -19.44
C SER A 42 -1.66 3.24 -19.20
N ARG A 43 -1.34 1.96 -19.01
CA ARG A 43 -2.31 0.94 -18.62
C ARG A 43 -1.85 0.16 -17.40
N LYS A 44 -2.80 -0.32 -16.60
CA LYS A 44 -2.52 -1.19 -15.46
C LYS A 44 -2.02 -2.55 -15.95
N VAL A 45 -0.98 -3.08 -15.32
CA VAL A 45 -0.44 -4.41 -15.58
C VAL A 45 -0.01 -5.08 -14.28
N TYR A 46 -0.01 -6.41 -14.27
CA TYR A 46 0.29 -7.20 -13.08
C TYR A 46 1.40 -8.21 -13.37
N ALA A 47 2.37 -8.33 -12.45
CA ALA A 47 3.32 -9.44 -12.42
C ALA A 47 2.83 -10.53 -11.46
N ARG A 48 3.09 -11.79 -11.80
CA ARG A 48 2.71 -12.95 -10.99
C ARG A 48 3.84 -13.33 -10.03
N GLY A 49 3.51 -13.81 -8.84
CA GLY A 49 4.49 -14.45 -7.94
C GLY A 49 4.98 -15.80 -8.44
N GLU A 50 6.18 -16.19 -8.01
CA GLU A 50 6.79 -17.49 -8.27
C GLU A 50 6.63 -18.44 -7.09
N LEU A 51 6.98 -17.99 -5.87
CA LEU A 51 6.82 -18.73 -4.61
C LEU A 51 5.34 -18.81 -4.22
N TYR A 52 4.59 -17.73 -4.46
CA TYR A 52 3.16 -17.62 -4.19
C TYR A 52 2.41 -17.27 -5.49
N PRO A 53 1.97 -18.28 -6.29
CA PRO A 53 1.48 -18.08 -7.66
C PRO A 53 0.19 -17.26 -7.80
N ASP A 54 -0.49 -16.99 -6.71
CA ASP A 54 -1.69 -16.17 -6.63
C ASP A 54 -1.39 -14.67 -6.46
N ILE A 55 -0.15 -14.29 -6.11
CA ILE A 55 0.28 -12.89 -6.07
C ILE A 55 0.07 -12.22 -7.42
N ARG A 56 -0.44 -10.99 -7.40
CA ARG A 56 -0.54 -10.07 -8.53
C ARG A 56 0.02 -8.72 -8.10
N VAL A 57 1.23 -8.40 -8.53
CA VAL A 57 1.94 -7.15 -8.18
C VAL A 57 1.66 -6.09 -9.26
N PRO A 58 1.06 -4.95 -8.90
CA PRO A 58 0.64 -3.93 -9.86
C PRO A 58 1.79 -3.03 -10.30
N PHE A 59 1.72 -2.67 -11.57
CA PHE A 59 2.48 -1.61 -12.19
C PHE A 59 1.58 -0.87 -13.17
N ARG A 60 2.09 0.24 -13.70
CA ARG A 60 1.57 0.78 -14.95
C ARG A 60 2.66 0.72 -15.99
N GLU A 61 2.29 0.45 -17.23
CA GLU A 61 3.24 0.50 -18.35
C GLU A 61 2.85 1.59 -19.34
N VAL A 62 3.88 2.24 -19.90
CA VAL A 62 3.76 3.26 -20.94
C VAL A 62 4.37 2.68 -22.21
N ALA A 63 3.54 2.44 -23.22
CA ALA A 63 4.02 2.05 -24.54
C ALA A 63 4.65 3.26 -25.23
N VAL A 64 5.81 3.06 -25.86
CA VAL A 64 6.43 4.06 -26.72
C VAL A 64 5.93 3.94 -28.15
N HIS A 65 6.29 4.90 -28.99
CA HIS A 65 5.96 4.83 -30.42
C HIS A 65 6.62 3.59 -31.06
N PRO A 66 5.92 2.81 -31.91
CA PRO A 66 6.46 1.57 -32.50
C PRO A 66 7.80 1.75 -33.23
N SER A 67 8.01 2.90 -33.87
CA SER A 67 9.27 3.19 -34.59
C SER A 67 10.50 3.33 -33.69
N ALA A 68 10.31 3.50 -32.37
CA ALA A 68 11.42 3.53 -31.42
C ALA A 68 12.05 2.14 -31.25
N ASN A 69 11.30 1.06 -31.51
CA ASN A 69 11.73 -0.33 -31.28
C ASN A 69 12.23 -0.58 -29.84
N GLU A 70 11.63 0.08 -28.86
CA GLU A 70 11.92 -0.09 -27.44
C GLU A 70 10.76 -0.83 -26.75
N PRO A 71 11.03 -1.61 -25.69
CA PRO A 71 9.98 -2.21 -24.88
C PRO A 71 9.18 -1.13 -24.11
N PRO A 72 7.95 -1.42 -23.68
CA PRO A 72 7.20 -0.52 -22.81
C PRO A 72 7.95 -0.22 -21.51
N VAL A 73 7.85 1.03 -21.05
CA VAL A 73 8.44 1.44 -19.77
C VAL A 73 7.50 1.03 -18.64
N THR A 74 7.98 0.17 -17.75
CA THR A 74 7.25 -0.19 -16.51
C THR A 74 7.54 0.84 -15.44
N ILE A 75 6.49 1.32 -14.77
CA ILE A 75 6.57 2.34 -13.74
C ILE A 75 5.88 1.81 -12.48
N TYR A 76 6.50 2.07 -11.33
CA TYR A 76 5.88 1.82 -10.03
C TYR A 76 4.51 2.49 -9.95
N ASP A 77 3.50 1.75 -9.50
CA ASP A 77 2.15 2.26 -9.42
C ASP A 77 1.50 1.96 -8.06
N SER A 78 1.28 3.04 -7.30
CA SER A 78 0.62 3.04 -5.99
C SER A 78 -0.84 3.48 -6.06
N SER A 79 -1.42 3.63 -7.26
CA SER A 79 -2.82 4.04 -7.42
C SER A 79 -3.84 2.95 -7.05
N GLY A 80 -3.38 1.71 -6.83
CA GLY A 80 -4.23 0.57 -6.47
C GLY A 80 -5.28 0.25 -7.54
N PRO A 81 -6.40 -0.37 -7.13
CA PRO A 81 -7.47 -0.76 -8.04
C PRO A 81 -8.22 0.40 -8.70
N TYR A 82 -8.05 1.64 -8.22
CA TYR A 82 -8.75 2.81 -8.77
C TYR A 82 -8.42 3.10 -10.24
N THR A 83 -7.27 2.64 -10.72
CA THR A 83 -6.83 2.81 -12.11
C THR A 83 -6.85 1.52 -12.91
N ASP A 84 -7.37 0.43 -12.33
CA ASP A 84 -7.63 -0.81 -13.04
C ASP A 84 -9.04 -0.74 -13.66
N PRO A 85 -9.18 -0.71 -15.00
CA PRO A 85 -10.48 -0.60 -15.65
C PRO A 85 -11.34 -1.86 -15.47
N THR A 86 -10.77 -2.96 -14.98
CA THR A 86 -11.46 -4.22 -14.73
C THR A 86 -12.06 -4.30 -13.31
N VAL A 87 -11.72 -3.36 -12.43
CA VAL A 87 -12.23 -3.32 -11.06
C VAL A 87 -13.33 -2.27 -10.93
N THR A 88 -14.48 -2.68 -10.38
CA THR A 88 -15.55 -1.75 -10.01
C THR A 88 -15.31 -1.19 -8.62
N ILE A 89 -15.10 0.12 -8.51
CA ILE A 89 -14.91 0.81 -7.24
C ILE A 89 -16.26 1.16 -6.61
N ASP A 90 -16.48 0.65 -5.40
CA ASP A 90 -17.63 0.99 -4.55
C ASP A 90 -17.13 1.35 -3.14
N ILE A 91 -17.03 2.64 -2.86
CA ILE A 91 -16.54 3.16 -1.58
C ILE A 91 -17.45 2.81 -0.38
N LYS A 92 -18.66 2.29 -0.61
CA LYS A 92 -19.52 1.78 0.46
C LYS A 92 -19.23 0.32 0.81
N LYS A 93 -18.57 -0.41 -0.08
CA LYS A 93 -18.18 -1.82 0.10
C LYS A 93 -16.71 -1.99 0.45
N GLY A 94 -15.88 -0.99 0.14
CA GLY A 94 -14.43 -1.07 0.31
C GLY A 94 -13.74 -1.68 -0.91
N LEU A 95 -12.41 -1.76 -0.84
CA LEU A 95 -11.60 -2.35 -1.90
C LEU A 95 -11.62 -3.89 -1.82
N PRO A 96 -11.38 -4.59 -2.93
CA PRO A 96 -11.10 -6.02 -2.90
C PRO A 96 -9.89 -6.33 -2.02
N LEU A 97 -9.94 -7.47 -1.34
CA LEU A 97 -8.82 -7.93 -0.53
C LEU A 97 -7.70 -8.42 -1.46
N VAL A 98 -6.48 -7.91 -1.29
CA VAL A 98 -5.33 -8.27 -2.16
C VAL A 98 -5.03 -9.76 -2.02
N LYS A 99 -5.10 -10.27 -0.80
CA LYS A 99 -5.48 -11.65 -0.47
C LYS A 99 -5.57 -11.82 1.04
N SER A 100 -6.76 -12.14 1.55
CA SER A 100 -6.96 -12.37 2.98
C SER A 100 -6.43 -13.70 3.50
N SER A 101 -6.19 -14.70 2.63
CA SER A 101 -5.77 -16.02 3.12
C SER A 101 -4.29 -16.10 3.49
N TRP A 102 -3.38 -15.30 2.94
CA TRP A 102 -1.93 -15.43 3.25
C TRP A 102 -1.63 -15.44 4.74
N GLN A 103 -2.30 -14.56 5.48
CA GLN A 103 -2.10 -14.43 6.92
C GLN A 103 -2.82 -15.55 7.70
N LEU A 104 -3.99 -15.99 7.20
CA LEU A 104 -4.77 -17.08 7.80
C LEU A 104 -4.12 -18.45 7.56
N ASP A 105 -3.57 -18.67 6.37
CA ASP A 105 -2.92 -19.91 5.93
C ASP A 105 -1.68 -20.22 6.77
N ARG A 106 -1.04 -19.17 7.35
CA ARG A 106 0.08 -19.32 8.30
C ARG A 106 -0.36 -19.85 9.67
N GLY A 107 -1.63 -19.66 10.05
CA GLY A 107 -2.16 -20.11 11.34
C GLY A 107 -1.68 -19.30 12.55
N ASP A 108 -1.04 -18.16 12.33
CA ASP A 108 -0.46 -17.33 13.39
C ASP A 108 -1.37 -16.19 13.87
N ILE A 109 -2.56 -16.05 13.26
CA ILE A 109 -3.58 -15.09 13.67
C ILE A 109 -4.90 -15.80 13.98
N ALA A 110 -5.68 -15.22 14.88
CA ALA A 110 -6.99 -15.71 15.28
C ALA A 110 -8.02 -14.56 15.31
N PRO A 111 -9.31 -14.83 15.01
CA PRO A 111 -10.35 -13.82 15.09
C PRO A 111 -10.51 -13.33 16.53
N VAL A 112 -10.75 -12.03 16.69
CA VAL A 112 -11.14 -11.42 17.95
C VAL A 112 -12.63 -11.67 18.15
N LEU A 113 -13.00 -12.41 19.21
CA LEU A 113 -14.39 -12.77 19.49
C LEU A 113 -15.27 -11.55 19.81
N ASN A 114 -14.72 -10.60 20.57
CA ASN A 114 -15.39 -9.36 20.97
C ASN A 114 -14.52 -8.17 20.53
N PRO A 115 -14.60 -7.73 19.26
CA PRO A 115 -13.84 -6.59 18.79
C PRO A 115 -14.27 -5.31 19.52
N ARG A 116 -13.36 -4.36 19.64
CA ARG A 116 -13.65 -3.06 20.25
C ARG A 116 -14.75 -2.34 19.43
N GLU A 117 -15.76 -1.84 20.14
CA GLU A 117 -16.75 -0.94 19.55
C GLU A 117 -16.27 0.52 19.55
N VAL A 118 -16.69 1.26 18.53
CA VAL A 118 -16.44 2.71 18.42
C VAL A 118 -17.22 3.43 19.51
N LYS A 119 -16.55 4.35 20.20
CA LYS A 119 -17.11 5.17 21.27
C LYS A 119 -17.31 6.63 20.81
N PRO A 120 -18.13 7.44 21.50
CA PRO A 120 -18.34 8.84 21.12
C PRO A 120 -17.04 9.65 21.03
N GLU A 121 -16.10 9.45 21.95
CA GLU A 121 -14.82 10.13 22.00
C GLU A 121 -13.92 9.85 20.78
N ASP A 122 -14.10 8.71 20.09
CA ASP A 122 -13.35 8.38 18.87
C ASP A 122 -13.70 9.32 17.71
N ASN A 123 -14.86 9.97 17.79
CA ASN A 123 -15.35 10.93 16.80
C ASN A 123 -15.49 12.34 17.42
N GLY A 124 -14.72 12.64 18.48
CA GLY A 124 -14.74 13.94 19.14
C GLY A 124 -16.10 14.31 19.74
N HIS A 125 -16.90 13.32 20.15
CA HIS A 125 -18.28 13.50 20.61
C HIS A 125 -19.23 14.14 19.57
N ALA A 126 -18.88 14.11 18.28
CA ALA A 126 -19.77 14.57 17.22
C ALA A 126 -21.07 13.75 17.19
N SER A 127 -22.18 14.42 16.87
CA SER A 127 -23.50 13.81 16.81
C SER A 127 -24.38 14.42 15.71
N GLY A 128 -25.48 13.73 15.37
CA GLY A 128 -26.44 14.20 14.37
C GLY A 128 -25.81 14.46 13.00
N LYS A 129 -26.08 15.63 12.42
CA LYS A 129 -25.61 16.03 11.08
C LYS A 129 -24.09 16.25 10.98
N ASN A 130 -23.40 16.35 12.11
CA ASN A 130 -21.96 16.58 12.18
C ASN A 130 -21.17 15.28 12.38
N LEU A 131 -21.86 14.15 12.61
CA LEU A 131 -21.23 12.84 12.71
C LEU A 131 -21.01 12.26 11.31
N ALA A 132 -19.78 11.83 11.04
CA ALA A 132 -19.45 11.18 9.78
C ALA A 132 -20.27 9.90 9.57
N PRO A 133 -20.70 9.59 8.33
CA PRO A 133 -21.36 8.33 8.03
C PRO A 133 -20.48 7.15 8.43
N ARG A 134 -21.03 6.21 9.20
CA ARG A 134 -20.34 4.98 9.57
C ARG A 134 -20.20 4.08 8.35
N PHE A 135 -18.98 3.60 8.11
CA PHE A 135 -18.72 2.57 7.09
C PHE A 135 -19.32 1.23 7.52
N ASP A 136 -19.90 0.49 6.57
CA ASP A 136 -20.47 -0.83 6.84
C ASP A 136 -19.35 -1.86 7.01
N VAL A 137 -19.13 -2.30 8.25
CA VAL A 137 -18.11 -3.28 8.63
C VAL A 137 -18.71 -4.67 8.88
N SER A 138 -19.95 -4.93 8.47
CA SER A 138 -20.65 -6.20 8.74
C SER A 138 -19.91 -7.43 8.21
N ASN A 139 -19.15 -7.29 7.12
CA ASN A 139 -18.36 -8.37 6.51
C ASN A 139 -16.89 -8.37 6.93
N HIS A 140 -16.44 -7.40 7.75
CA HIS A 140 -15.06 -7.30 8.18
C HIS A 140 -14.83 -8.10 9.48
N LYS A 141 -13.79 -8.94 9.49
CA LYS A 141 -13.36 -9.69 10.67
C LYS A 141 -12.07 -9.10 11.21
N VAL A 142 -12.05 -8.84 12.52
CA VAL A 142 -10.86 -8.36 13.22
C VAL A 142 -10.05 -9.56 13.73
N PHE A 143 -8.76 -9.54 13.49
CA PHE A 143 -7.79 -10.56 13.89
C PHE A 143 -6.78 -10.01 14.90
N LYS A 144 -6.22 -10.92 15.68
CA LYS A 144 -5.09 -10.70 16.59
C LYS A 144 -4.07 -11.82 16.41
N GLY A 145 -2.83 -11.57 16.84
CA GLY A 145 -1.81 -12.61 16.93
C GLY A 145 -2.21 -13.75 17.86
N VAL A 146 -1.80 -14.97 17.51
CA VAL A 146 -1.82 -16.12 18.41
C VAL A 146 -0.62 -16.03 19.34
N GLU A 147 -0.84 -16.26 20.63
CA GLU A 147 0.23 -16.19 21.63
C GLU A 147 1.36 -17.18 21.32
N GLY A 148 2.60 -16.71 21.42
CA GLY A 148 3.81 -17.51 21.12
C GLY A 148 4.06 -17.78 19.63
N ARG A 149 3.29 -17.18 18.72
CA ARG A 149 3.47 -17.28 17.27
C ARG A 149 3.97 -15.95 16.68
N PRO A 150 4.78 -15.98 15.60
CA PRO A 150 5.20 -14.77 14.90
C PRO A 150 4.00 -14.08 14.22
N VAL A 151 3.93 -12.76 14.25
CA VAL A 151 2.85 -11.99 13.62
C VAL A 151 3.41 -10.91 12.68
N THR A 152 4.55 -10.34 13.06
CA THR A 152 5.19 -9.26 12.33
C THR A 152 6.15 -9.78 11.27
N GLN A 153 6.34 -9.00 10.21
CA GLN A 153 7.34 -9.30 9.17
C GLN A 153 8.75 -9.40 9.76
N TYR A 154 9.05 -8.66 10.84
CA TYR A 154 10.32 -8.73 11.57
C TYR A 154 10.54 -10.10 12.24
N GLU A 155 9.52 -10.65 12.90
CA GLU A 155 9.61 -11.98 13.52
C GLU A 155 9.78 -13.08 12.46
N TYR A 156 8.99 -13.04 11.37
CA TYR A 156 9.16 -13.98 10.26
C TYR A 156 10.55 -13.89 9.65
N ALA A 157 11.05 -12.67 9.42
CA ALA A 157 12.37 -12.45 8.85
C ALA A 157 13.49 -13.04 9.73
N ASN A 158 13.44 -12.81 11.05
CA ASN A 158 14.40 -13.38 11.99
C ASN A 158 14.30 -14.90 12.12
N ALA A 159 13.11 -15.47 11.93
CA ALA A 159 12.91 -16.91 11.86
C ALA A 159 13.37 -17.54 10.53
N GLY A 160 13.90 -16.75 9.59
CA GLY A 160 14.33 -17.25 8.28
C GLY A 160 13.18 -17.54 7.31
N VAL A 161 11.98 -17.05 7.60
CA VAL A 161 10.78 -17.26 6.77
C VAL A 161 10.62 -16.13 5.77
N ILE A 162 10.49 -16.48 4.48
CA ILE A 162 10.06 -15.56 3.42
C ILE A 162 8.54 -15.62 3.37
N THR A 163 7.88 -14.48 3.52
CA THR A 163 6.41 -14.38 3.48
C THR A 163 5.93 -13.99 2.06
N PRO A 164 4.64 -14.20 1.73
CA PRO A 164 4.03 -13.63 0.51
C PRO A 164 4.26 -12.13 0.37
N GLU A 165 4.20 -11.39 1.48
CA GLU A 165 4.46 -9.96 1.49
C GLU A 165 5.91 -9.63 1.09
N MET A 166 6.89 -10.45 1.49
CA MET A 166 8.30 -10.30 1.09
C MET A 166 8.53 -10.60 -0.39
N GLU A 167 7.86 -11.62 -0.95
CA GLU A 167 7.89 -11.85 -2.40
C GLU A 167 7.21 -10.70 -3.17
N TYR A 168 6.05 -10.26 -2.69
CA TYR A 168 5.27 -9.19 -3.32
C TYR A 168 6.13 -7.94 -3.51
N VAL A 169 6.81 -7.48 -2.46
CA VAL A 169 7.66 -6.29 -2.54
C VAL A 169 8.92 -6.55 -3.35
N ALA A 170 9.51 -7.75 -3.30
CA ALA A 170 10.66 -8.06 -4.15
C ALA A 170 10.34 -7.92 -5.64
N ILE A 171 9.18 -8.41 -6.07
CA ILE A 171 8.70 -8.24 -7.44
C ILE A 171 8.45 -6.76 -7.75
N ARG A 172 7.83 -6.03 -6.80
CA ARG A 172 7.46 -4.62 -6.96
C ARG A 172 8.69 -3.72 -7.16
N GLU A 173 9.75 -3.96 -6.41
CA GLU A 173 11.00 -3.17 -6.47
C GLU A 173 11.85 -3.47 -7.72
N ASN A 174 11.59 -4.58 -8.42
CA ASN A 174 12.29 -4.88 -9.67
C ASN A 174 11.67 -4.24 -10.91
N LEU A 175 10.47 -3.64 -10.81
CA LEU A 175 9.80 -2.97 -11.94
C LEU A 175 9.69 -3.84 -13.19
N ARG A 176 9.45 -5.15 -13.02
CA ARG A 176 9.37 -6.16 -14.11
C ARG A 176 10.63 -6.26 -14.99
N ARG A 177 11.80 -5.79 -14.53
CA ARG A 177 13.06 -6.03 -15.22
C ARG A 177 13.41 -7.51 -15.20
N GLU A 178 14.08 -7.98 -16.24
CA GLU A 178 14.64 -9.33 -16.27
C GLU A 178 15.84 -9.43 -15.32
N GLN A 179 15.91 -10.50 -14.55
CA GLN A 179 16.99 -10.71 -13.57
C GLN A 179 18.38 -10.77 -14.20
N ALA A 180 18.48 -11.34 -15.41
CA ALA A 180 19.75 -11.49 -16.12
C ALA A 180 20.13 -10.27 -16.97
N ALA A 181 19.29 -9.23 -17.00
CA ALA A 181 19.60 -8.02 -17.76
C ALA A 181 20.83 -7.31 -17.18
N PRO A 182 21.78 -6.85 -18.02
CA PRO A 182 22.91 -6.06 -17.54
C PRO A 182 22.44 -4.82 -16.78
N CYS A 183 22.98 -4.60 -15.58
CA CYS A 183 22.75 -3.40 -14.80
C CYS A 183 24.05 -2.61 -14.73
N ILE A 184 24.12 -1.49 -15.46
CA ILE A 184 25.20 -0.51 -15.31
C ILE A 184 24.67 0.57 -14.38
N ARG A 185 25.34 0.75 -13.25
CA ARG A 185 25.03 1.82 -12.29
C ARG A 185 26.04 2.93 -12.46
N ASP A 186 25.54 4.15 -12.57
CA ASP A 186 26.36 5.36 -12.59
C ASP A 186 25.80 6.32 -11.54
N GLY A 187 26.30 6.19 -10.30
CA GLY A 187 25.83 6.95 -9.15
C GLY A 187 26.60 6.64 -7.87
N GLU A 188 26.43 7.50 -6.86
CA GLU A 188 27.00 7.37 -5.52
C GLU A 188 25.84 7.21 -4.51
N ASP A 189 25.87 6.14 -3.72
CA ASP A 189 24.81 5.81 -2.76
C ASP A 189 25.22 6.05 -1.29
N PHE A 190 26.43 6.58 -1.08
CA PHE A 190 27.07 6.83 0.21
C PHE A 190 27.22 5.57 1.06
N GLY A 191 27.59 4.44 0.43
CA GLY A 191 27.80 3.15 1.09
C GLY A 191 26.50 2.41 1.40
N ALA A 192 25.48 2.57 0.56
CA ALA A 192 24.29 1.71 0.61
C ALA A 192 24.61 0.29 0.10
N ALA A 193 23.65 -0.61 0.19
CA ALA A 193 23.79 -1.97 -0.32
C ALA A 193 22.58 -2.30 -1.21
N ILE A 194 22.36 -1.48 -2.24
CA ILE A 194 21.27 -1.64 -3.21
C ILE A 194 21.67 -2.78 -4.17
N PRO A 195 20.93 -3.88 -4.28
CA PRO A 195 21.26 -5.02 -5.15
C PRO A 195 20.84 -4.78 -6.60
N ASP A 196 21.48 -5.40 -7.59
CA ASP A 196 21.11 -5.27 -9.03
C ASP A 196 19.70 -5.78 -9.33
N PHE A 197 19.32 -6.77 -8.54
CA PHE A 197 18.00 -7.37 -8.56
C PHE A 197 17.57 -7.70 -7.14
N VAL A 198 16.36 -7.29 -6.77
CA VAL A 198 15.81 -7.51 -5.44
C VAL A 198 15.23 -8.92 -5.38
N THR A 199 15.73 -9.76 -4.48
CA THR A 199 15.18 -11.10 -4.26
C THR A 199 14.31 -11.12 -2.99
N PRO A 200 13.35 -12.06 -2.85
CA PRO A 200 12.62 -12.23 -1.61
C PRO A 200 13.54 -12.50 -0.40
N GLU A 201 14.67 -13.16 -0.62
CA GLU A 201 15.69 -13.38 0.41
C GLU A 201 16.43 -12.09 0.80
N PHE A 202 16.75 -11.22 -0.16
CA PHE A 202 17.33 -9.90 0.15
C PHE A 202 16.36 -9.07 1.01
N VAL A 203 15.08 -9.05 0.64
CA VAL A 203 14.01 -8.40 1.42
C VAL A 203 13.98 -8.93 2.85
N ARG A 204 13.92 -10.26 3.01
CA ARG A 204 13.94 -10.91 4.34
C ARG A 204 15.16 -10.49 5.16
N GLN A 205 16.35 -10.47 4.55
CA GLN A 205 17.58 -10.09 5.24
C GLN A 205 17.58 -8.62 5.69
N GLU A 206 17.08 -7.70 4.87
CA GLU A 206 17.00 -6.28 5.22
C GLU A 206 16.02 -6.03 6.37
N ILE A 207 14.90 -6.76 6.39
CA ILE A 207 13.92 -6.73 7.47
C ILE A 207 14.52 -7.32 8.76
N ALA A 208 15.16 -8.48 8.69
CA ALA A 208 15.76 -9.15 9.86
C ALA A 208 16.81 -8.26 10.55
N ARG A 209 17.58 -7.50 9.77
CA ARG A 209 18.59 -6.55 10.27
C ARG A 209 18.00 -5.19 10.69
N GLY A 210 16.69 -5.00 10.60
CA GLY A 210 16.01 -3.76 10.98
C GLY A 210 16.31 -2.56 10.07
N ARG A 211 16.77 -2.81 8.84
CA ARG A 211 17.11 -1.78 7.84
C ARG A 211 15.97 -1.48 6.87
N ALA A 212 14.95 -2.33 6.85
CA ALA A 212 13.74 -2.13 6.08
C ALA A 212 12.51 -2.66 6.83
N ILE A 213 11.33 -2.13 6.48
CA ILE A 213 10.05 -2.56 7.04
C ILE A 213 9.01 -2.74 5.92
N ILE A 214 8.06 -3.65 6.14
CA ILE A 214 6.84 -3.77 5.35
C ILE A 214 5.66 -3.42 6.28
N PRO A 215 5.08 -2.21 6.18
CA PRO A 215 3.97 -1.77 7.03
C PRO A 215 2.67 -2.47 6.61
N HIS A 216 2.42 -3.65 7.17
CA HIS A 216 1.30 -4.51 6.79
C HIS A 216 0.55 -5.04 8.02
N ASN A 217 -0.42 -4.25 8.50
CA ASN A 217 -1.28 -4.66 9.61
C ASN A 217 -2.15 -5.86 9.20
N ILE A 218 -2.29 -6.85 10.07
CA ILE A 218 -3.15 -8.04 9.87
C ILE A 218 -4.64 -7.72 9.67
N ASN A 219 -5.07 -6.51 10.02
CA ASN A 219 -6.43 -6.01 9.82
C ASN A 219 -6.57 -5.05 8.64
N HIS A 220 -5.57 -4.95 7.76
CA HIS A 220 -5.62 -4.14 6.54
C HIS A 220 -5.47 -5.03 5.28
N PRO A 221 -6.39 -5.97 5.02
CA PRO A 221 -6.29 -6.93 3.91
C PRO A 221 -6.43 -6.32 2.51
N GLU A 222 -6.84 -5.06 2.40
CA GLU A 222 -6.94 -4.29 1.16
C GLU A 222 -5.57 -3.75 0.69
N VAL A 223 -4.53 -3.84 1.52
CA VAL A 223 -3.23 -3.25 1.23
C VAL A 223 -2.49 -4.05 0.15
N GLU A 224 -1.96 -3.34 -0.84
CA GLU A 224 -0.95 -3.86 -1.75
C GLU A 224 0.43 -3.68 -1.09
N PRO A 225 1.14 -4.75 -0.67
CA PRO A 225 2.37 -4.63 0.10
C PRO A 225 3.44 -3.75 -0.58
N MET A 226 4.16 -2.99 0.23
CA MET A 226 5.29 -2.15 -0.17
C MET A 226 6.37 -2.19 0.91
N ILE A 227 7.60 -1.82 0.56
CA ILE A 227 8.74 -1.84 1.47
C ILE A 227 9.32 -0.43 1.63
N ILE A 228 9.85 -0.15 2.82
CA ILE A 228 10.55 1.10 3.14
C ILE A 228 11.91 0.73 3.69
N GLY A 229 12.98 1.17 3.03
CA GLY A 229 14.35 1.01 3.47
C GLY A 229 15.32 1.72 2.52
N ARG A 230 16.53 2.02 2.98
CA ARG A 230 17.53 2.78 2.19
C ARG A 230 17.92 2.11 0.86
N ASN A 231 17.72 0.80 0.76
CA ASN A 231 18.20 -0.02 -0.35
C ASN A 231 17.14 -0.36 -1.41
N PHE A 232 15.97 0.27 -1.32
CA PHE A 232 14.83 0.07 -2.21
C PHE A 232 14.51 1.40 -2.90
#